data_AF-A0A7X2LIN1-F1
#
_entry.id   AF-A0A7X2LIN1-F1
#
_cell.length_a   1.000
_cell.length_b   1.000
_cell.length_c   1.000
_cell.angle_alpha   90.00
_cell.angle_beta   90.00
_cell.angle_gamma   90.00
#
_symmetry.space_group_name_H-M   'P 1'
#
loop_
_entity.id
_entity.type
_entity.pdbx_description
1 polymer ?
#
loop_
_entity_poly.entity_id
_entity_poly.type
_entity_poly.pdbx_seq_one_letter_code
_entity_poly.pdbx_strand_id
1 'polypeptide(L)'
;MPIPRPPRRKRSICRSMAWAVWALATPTTMAQPLVAHSAPPGGALALRVSAGTAQLQGLSPEHLLIAARRRQLPHAAQLECAAQDTQLPVLARSLHRAAPADKAAAQAALEQAQARFRALRC
;
A
#
# COMPACT_ATOMS: atom_id res chain seq x y z
N MET A 1 -38.45 35.53 44.10
CA MET A 1 -38.48 34.39 43.15
C MET A 1 -37.32 34.52 42.19
N PRO A 2 -36.33 33.60 42.15
CA PRO A 2 -35.21 33.72 41.23
C PRO A 2 -35.52 33.07 39.86
N ILE A 3 -35.17 33.79 38.80
CA ILE A 3 -35.32 33.40 37.38
C ILE A 3 -34.26 32.34 37.02
N PRO A 4 -34.61 31.20 36.39
CA PRO A 4 -33.63 30.20 35.99
C PRO A 4 -32.84 30.65 34.75
N ARG A 5 -31.50 30.56 34.81
CA ARG A 5 -30.62 30.78 33.65
C ARG A 5 -30.51 29.50 32.82
N PRO A 6 -30.50 29.58 31.47
CA PRO A 6 -30.40 28.40 30.62
C PRO A 6 -28.96 27.83 30.56
N PRO A 7 -28.81 26.52 30.32
CA PRO A 7 -27.50 25.86 30.29
C PRO A 7 -26.69 26.21 29.03
N ARG A 8 -25.38 26.44 29.25
CA ARG A 8 -24.38 26.76 28.22
C ARG A 8 -24.08 25.52 27.37
N ARG A 9 -24.67 25.47 26.18
CA ARG A 9 -24.56 24.38 25.20
C ARG A 9 -23.15 24.35 24.58
N LYS A 10 -22.24 23.51 25.09
CA LYS A 10 -20.97 23.21 24.40
C LYS A 10 -21.24 22.26 23.23
N ARG A 11 -21.40 22.82 22.02
CA ARG A 11 -21.36 22.07 20.76
C ARG A 11 -19.90 21.71 20.47
N SER A 12 -19.50 20.49 20.81
CA SER A 12 -18.29 19.88 20.24
C SER A 12 -18.67 19.29 18.88
N ILE A 13 -18.60 20.13 17.85
CA ILE A 13 -18.65 19.70 16.45
C ILE A 13 -17.25 19.92 15.90
N CYS A 14 -16.38 18.93 16.06
CA CYS A 14 -15.19 18.77 15.23
C CYS A 14 -15.34 17.44 14.49
N ARG A 15 -16.12 17.52 13.43
CA ARG A 15 -16.28 16.50 12.41
C ARG A 15 -15.27 16.87 11.31
N SER A 16 -14.04 16.36 11.40
CA SER A 16 -13.03 16.59 10.36
C SER A 16 -12.86 15.33 9.54
N MET A 17 -13.58 15.30 8.41
CA MET A 17 -13.29 14.45 7.27
C MET A 17 -11.89 14.80 6.75
N ALA A 18 -10.94 13.88 6.85
CA ALA A 18 -9.66 13.96 6.12
C ALA A 18 -9.70 12.97 4.96
N TRP A 19 -10.41 13.35 3.89
CA TRP A 19 -10.29 12.76 2.57
C TRP A 19 -9.97 13.89 1.60
N ALA A 20 -8.69 14.04 1.26
CA ALA A 20 -8.23 14.89 0.16
C ALA A 20 -6.72 14.66 -0.02
N VAL A 21 -6.12 14.65 -1.20
CA VAL A 21 -6.51 14.58 -2.61
C VAL A 21 -5.19 14.18 -3.27
N TRP A 22 -5.23 13.34 -4.30
CA TRP A 22 -4.07 13.04 -5.15
C TRP A 22 -3.56 14.34 -5.79
N ALA A 23 -2.42 14.86 -5.31
CA ALA A 23 -1.76 16.00 -5.92
C ALA A 23 -0.94 15.54 -7.12
N LEU A 24 -1.45 15.85 -8.31
CA LEU A 24 -0.74 15.77 -9.58
C LEU A 24 0.54 16.61 -9.52
N ALA A 25 1.70 15.97 -9.63
CA ALA A 25 2.96 16.64 -9.89
C ALA A 25 3.10 16.89 -11.40
N THR A 26 2.92 18.14 -11.82
CA THR A 26 3.28 18.65 -13.14
C THR A 26 4.79 18.91 -13.24
N PRO A 27 5.48 18.56 -14.35
CA PRO A 27 6.91 18.79 -14.51
C PRO A 27 7.19 20.19 -15.06
N THR A 28 8.13 20.91 -14.46
CA THR A 28 8.62 22.20 -14.98
C THR A 28 9.87 21.97 -15.81
N THR A 29 9.69 22.11 -17.13
CA THR A 29 10.73 22.24 -18.15
C THR A 29 11.52 23.54 -17.98
N MET A 30 12.85 23.44 -17.86
CA MET A 30 13.78 24.48 -18.30
C MET A 30 15.02 23.79 -18.90
N ALA A 31 15.13 23.87 -20.23
CA ALA A 31 16.38 23.74 -20.98
C ALA A 31 17.32 24.91 -20.59
N GLN A 32 18.66 24.88 -20.71
CA GLN A 32 19.53 24.70 -21.89
C GLN A 32 21.02 24.53 -21.41
N PRO A 33 22.09 24.66 -22.24
CA PRO A 33 22.66 23.63 -23.13
C PRO A 33 24.19 23.39 -23.00
N LEU A 34 24.65 22.26 -23.55
CA LEU A 34 25.97 21.93 -24.12
C LEU A 34 27.29 22.49 -23.53
N VAL A 35 28.08 21.59 -22.92
CA VAL A 35 29.49 21.39 -23.31
C VAL A 35 29.73 19.90 -23.54
N ALA A 36 30.08 19.57 -24.77
CA ALA A 36 30.43 18.23 -25.21
C ALA A 36 31.83 17.84 -24.71
N HIS A 37 32.02 16.60 -24.28
CA HIS A 37 33.04 15.72 -24.88
C HIS A 37 32.87 14.26 -24.43
N SER A 38 32.93 13.39 -25.45
CA SER A 38 33.19 11.94 -25.42
C SER A 38 32.14 11.01 -24.80
N ALA A 39 31.34 10.42 -25.70
CA ALA A 39 30.73 9.10 -25.52
C ALA A 39 31.80 8.01 -25.25
N PRO A 40 31.39 6.88 -24.67
CA PRO A 40 31.41 5.67 -25.48
C PRO A 40 30.00 5.10 -25.72
N PRO A 41 29.81 4.34 -26.81
CA PRO A 41 28.52 3.98 -27.35
C PRO A 41 27.94 2.75 -26.66
N GLY A 42 26.62 2.59 -26.74
CA GLY A 42 25.99 1.29 -26.50
C GLY A 42 25.69 1.01 -25.05
N GLY A 43 24.57 1.55 -24.59
CA GLY A 43 24.02 1.19 -23.30
C GLY A 43 22.58 1.62 -23.27
N ALA A 44 21.77 1.03 -24.15
CA ALA A 44 20.32 1.06 -24.01
C ALA A 44 19.99 0.87 -22.52
N LEU A 45 19.17 1.79 -21.98
CA LEU A 45 18.48 1.63 -20.73
C LEU A 45 17.67 0.33 -20.80
N ALA A 46 18.35 -0.78 -20.58
CA ALA A 46 17.74 -2.02 -20.20
C ALA A 46 17.22 -1.74 -18.80
N LEU A 47 15.96 -1.31 -18.73
CA LEU A 47 15.10 -1.61 -17.59
C LEU A 47 15.36 -3.08 -17.28
N ARG A 48 16.21 -3.34 -16.28
CA ARG A 48 16.43 -4.68 -15.77
C ARG A 48 15.17 -5.06 -15.00
N VAL A 49 14.17 -5.55 -15.74
CA VAL A 49 13.15 -6.44 -15.20
C VAL A 49 13.88 -7.74 -14.86
N SER A 50 14.63 -7.70 -13.76
CA SER A 50 15.34 -8.85 -13.20
C SER A 50 14.68 -9.18 -11.86
N ALA A 51 13.41 -9.57 -11.93
CA ALA A 51 12.68 -10.13 -10.79
C ALA A 51 11.82 -11.28 -11.31
N GLY A 52 12.42 -12.47 -11.48
CA GLY A 52 11.65 -13.57 -12.04
C GLY A 52 12.21 -14.98 -11.96
N THR A 53 13.49 -15.21 -11.67
CA THR A 53 13.99 -16.60 -11.68
C THR A 53 14.93 -16.93 -10.53
N ALA A 54 15.78 -15.99 -10.12
CA ALA A 54 16.73 -16.21 -9.02
C ALA A 54 16.05 -16.46 -7.65
N GLN A 55 14.84 -15.95 -7.45
CA GLN A 55 14.13 -16.05 -6.17
C GLN A 55 13.36 -17.38 -5.99
N LEU A 56 13.35 -18.25 -7.01
CA LEU A 56 12.68 -19.56 -6.94
C LEU A 56 13.64 -20.69 -6.53
N GLN A 57 14.95 -20.47 -6.60
CA GLN A 57 15.95 -21.46 -6.20
C GLN A 57 16.06 -21.47 -4.68
N GLY A 58 15.44 -22.47 -4.04
CA GLY A 58 15.40 -22.61 -2.57
C GLY A 58 14.00 -22.48 -1.95
N LEU A 59 12.98 -22.22 -2.77
CA LEU A 59 11.59 -22.28 -2.32
C LEU A 59 11.10 -23.73 -2.27
N SER A 60 10.32 -24.08 -1.24
CA SER A 60 9.66 -25.38 -1.19
C SER A 60 8.71 -25.54 -2.40
N PRO A 61 8.44 -26.78 -2.86
CA PRO A 61 7.60 -27.02 -4.03
C PRO A 61 6.21 -26.38 -3.92
N GLU A 62 5.63 -26.25 -2.73
CA GLU A 62 4.38 -25.51 -2.52
C GLU A 62 4.51 -24.01 -2.84
N HIS A 63 5.60 -23.36 -2.40
CA HIS A 63 5.86 -21.95 -2.71
C HIS A 63 6.09 -21.72 -4.21
N LEU A 64 6.66 -22.71 -4.91
CA LEU A 64 6.80 -22.66 -6.38
C LEU A 64 5.44 -22.70 -7.08
N LEU A 65 4.52 -23.53 -6.61
CA LEU A 65 3.16 -23.60 -7.16
C LEU A 65 2.39 -22.28 -6.93
N ILE A 66 2.54 -21.69 -5.74
CA ILE A 66 1.95 -20.38 -5.42
C ILE A 66 2.55 -19.29 -6.32
N ALA A 67 3.88 -19.25 -6.48
CA ALA A 67 4.55 -18.28 -7.34
C ALA A 67 4.16 -18.44 -8.82
N ALA A 68 4.06 -19.67 -9.31
CA ALA A 68 3.61 -19.96 -10.68
C ALA A 68 2.16 -19.53 -10.90
N ARG A 69 1.28 -19.78 -9.93
CA ARG A 69 -0.12 -19.33 -9.97
C ARG A 69 -0.23 -17.81 -9.93
N ARG A 70 0.56 -17.12 -9.10
CA ARG A 70 0.56 -15.64 -9.06
C ARG A 70 0.97 -15.04 -10.41
N ARG A 71 1.87 -15.67 -11.17
CA ARG A 71 2.21 -15.22 -12.54
C ARG A 71 1.07 -15.35 -13.56
N GLN A 72 0.08 -16.20 -13.29
CA GLN A 72 -1.11 -16.35 -14.14
C GLN A 72 -2.18 -15.30 -13.84
N LEU A 73 -2.06 -14.54 -12.74
CA LEU A 73 -2.99 -13.47 -12.40
C LEU A 73 -2.76 -12.23 -13.28
N PRO A 74 -3.80 -11.40 -13.50
CA PRO A 74 -3.64 -10.08 -14.12
C PRO A 74 -2.62 -9.23 -13.36
N HIS A 75 -1.86 -8.37 -14.04
CA HIS A 75 -0.83 -7.54 -13.41
C HIS A 75 -1.36 -6.72 -12.21
N ALA A 76 -2.57 -6.17 -12.32
CA ALA A 76 -3.21 -5.47 -11.20
C ALA A 76 -3.36 -6.36 -9.96
N ALA A 77 -3.84 -7.59 -10.13
CA ALA A 77 -3.98 -8.57 -9.05
C ALA A 77 -2.62 -9.03 -8.48
N GLN A 78 -1.57 -9.08 -9.31
CA GLN A 78 -0.21 -9.38 -8.83
C GLN A 78 0.32 -8.28 -7.89
N LEU A 79 0.08 -7.01 -8.25
CA LEU A 79 0.44 -5.88 -7.39
C LEU A 79 -0.36 -5.89 -6.08
N GLU A 80 -1.65 -6.24 -6.15
CA GLU A 80 -2.49 -6.39 -4.96
C GLU A 80 -2.01 -7.52 -4.04
N CYS A 81 -1.65 -8.69 -4.59
CA CYS A 81 -1.03 -9.78 -3.81
C CYS A 81 0.25 -9.31 -3.12
N ALA A 82 1.16 -8.67 -3.87
CA ALA A 82 2.42 -8.18 -3.33
C ALA A 82 2.23 -7.12 -2.24
N ALA A 83 1.26 -6.22 -2.42
CA ALA A 83 0.89 -5.24 -1.40
C ALA A 83 0.36 -5.94 -0.14
N GLN A 84 -0.54 -6.91 -0.29
CA GLN A 84 -1.14 -7.61 0.85
C GLN A 84 -0.16 -8.51 1.59
N ASP A 85 0.82 -9.14 0.91
CA ASP A 85 1.90 -9.91 1.54
C ASP A 85 2.67 -9.05 2.58
N THR A 86 2.86 -7.76 2.28
CA THR A 86 3.51 -6.83 3.22
C THR A 86 2.57 -6.25 4.27
N GLN A 87 1.29 -6.05 3.92
CA GLN A 87 0.29 -5.42 4.81
C GLN A 87 -0.22 -6.37 5.89
N LEU A 88 -0.46 -7.65 5.59
CA LEU A 88 -0.96 -8.63 6.57
C LEU A 88 -0.13 -8.72 7.87
N PRO A 89 1.21 -8.86 7.83
CA PRO A 89 2.01 -8.89 9.04
C PRO A 89 2.02 -7.55 9.78
N VAL A 90 1.87 -6.43 9.08
CA VAL A 90 1.73 -5.10 9.71
C VAL A 90 0.41 -5.00 10.45
N LEU A 91 -0.70 -5.42 9.84
CA LEU A 91 -2.03 -5.44 10.45
C LEU A 91 -2.11 -6.39 11.65
N ALA A 92 -1.45 -7.54 11.58
CA ALA A 92 -1.35 -8.48 12.70
C ALA A 92 -0.63 -7.85 13.90
N ARG A 93 0.49 -7.16 13.64
CA ARG A 93 1.22 -6.42 14.69
C ARG A 93 0.42 -5.24 15.23
N SER A 94 -0.30 -4.51 14.37
CA SER A 94 -1.13 -3.39 14.82
C SER A 94 -2.29 -3.86 15.69
N LEU A 95 -2.92 -4.99 15.36
CA LEU A 95 -3.94 -5.61 16.20
C LEU A 95 -3.40 -5.98 17.57
N HIS A 96 -2.19 -6.55 17.63
CA HIS A 96 -1.57 -6.92 18.89
C HIS A 96 -1.26 -5.70 19.78
N ARG A 97 -0.90 -4.57 19.16
CA ARG A 97 -0.58 -3.30 19.85
C ARG A 97 -1.79 -2.38 20.05
N ALA A 98 -2.94 -2.70 19.46
CA ALA A 98 -4.13 -1.84 19.50
C ALA A 98 -4.70 -1.73 20.92
N ALA A 99 -5.17 -0.54 21.25
CA ALA A 99 -5.91 -0.31 22.48
C ALA A 99 -7.21 -1.15 22.47
N PRO A 100 -7.76 -1.52 23.65
CA PRO A 100 -8.95 -2.36 23.73
C PRO A 100 -10.15 -1.83 22.93
N ALA A 101 -10.32 -0.50 22.88
CA ALA A 101 -11.38 0.16 22.12
C ALA A 101 -11.23 0.00 20.60
N ASP A 102 -10.00 -0.12 20.10
CA ASP A 102 -9.68 -0.19 18.66
C ASP A 102 -9.45 -1.62 18.17
N LYS A 103 -9.38 -2.61 19.09
CA LYS A 103 -9.11 -4.01 18.74
C LYS A 103 -10.12 -4.58 17.75
N ALA A 104 -11.40 -4.28 17.91
CA ALA A 104 -12.45 -4.76 17.00
C ALA A 104 -12.26 -4.22 15.57
N ALA A 105 -11.92 -2.94 15.44
CA ALA A 105 -11.64 -2.32 14.14
C ALA A 105 -10.36 -2.88 13.51
N ALA A 106 -9.30 -3.06 14.31
CA ALA A 106 -8.06 -3.67 13.84
C ALA A 106 -8.25 -5.13 13.39
N GLN A 107 -9.10 -5.89 14.07
CA GLN A 107 -9.47 -7.24 13.68
C GLN A 107 -10.26 -7.26 12.38
N ALA A 108 -11.28 -6.40 12.25
CA ALA A 108 -12.04 -6.30 11.01
C ALA A 108 -11.15 -5.94 9.80
N ALA A 109 -10.18 -5.03 9.99
CA ALA A 109 -9.23 -4.66 8.94
C ALA A 109 -8.32 -5.84 8.53
N LEU A 110 -7.85 -6.62 9.51
CA LEU A 110 -7.05 -7.82 9.25
C LEU A 110 -7.86 -8.90 8.53
N GLU A 111 -9.08 -9.19 8.99
CA GLU A 111 -9.97 -10.16 8.37
C GLU A 111 -10.33 -9.75 6.92
N GLN A 112 -10.60 -8.46 6.70
CA GLN A 112 -10.87 -7.95 5.35
C GLN A 112 -9.66 -8.11 4.42
N ALA A 113 -8.46 -7.80 4.91
CA ALA A 113 -7.24 -8.00 4.14
C ALA A 113 -7.01 -9.50 3.84
N GLN A 114 -7.21 -10.38 4.81
CA GLN A 114 -7.11 -11.84 4.59
C GLN A 114 -8.16 -12.36 3.61
N ALA A 115 -9.40 -11.86 3.68
CA ALA A 115 -10.45 -12.24 2.75
C ALA A 115 -10.10 -11.85 1.32
N ARG A 116 -9.54 -10.64 1.11
CA ARG A 116 -9.04 -10.20 -0.20
C ARG A 116 -7.89 -11.07 -0.69
N PHE A 117 -6.96 -11.43 0.18
CA PHE A 117 -5.82 -12.29 -0.15
C PHE A 117 -6.28 -13.66 -0.66
N ARG A 118 -7.23 -14.27 0.06
CA ARG A 118 -7.86 -15.55 -0.32
C ARG A 118 -8.66 -15.44 -1.62
N ALA A 119 -9.39 -14.33 -1.82
CA ALA A 119 -10.18 -14.10 -3.03
C ALA A 119 -9.29 -13.97 -4.28
N LEU A 120 -8.15 -13.30 -4.15
CA LEU A 120 -7.13 -13.20 -5.21
C LEU A 120 -6.32 -14.49 -5.39
N ARG A 121 -6.50 -15.48 -4.51
CA ARG A 121 -5.75 -16.75 -4.48
C ARG A 121 -4.24 -16.54 -4.41
N CYS A 122 -3.85 -15.50 -3.69
CA CYS A 122 -2.51 -15.37 -3.15
C CYS A 122 -2.34 -16.39 -2.00
#